data_AF-A0AAV1ZWS4-F1
#
_entry.id   AF-A0AAV1ZWS4-F1
#
_cell.length_a   1.000
_cell.length_b   1.000
_cell.length_c   1.000
_cell.angle_alpha   90.00
_cell.angle_beta   90.00
_cell.angle_gamma   90.00
#
_symmetry.space_group_name_H-M   'P 1'
#
loop_
_entity.id
_entity.type
_entity.pdbx_description
1 polymer ?
#
loop_
_entity_poly.entity_id
_entity_poly.type
_entity_poly.pdbx_seq_one_letter_code
_entity_poly.pdbx_strand_id
1 'polypeptide(L)'
;MNVKSLNVGLRKNDKFKQPLSYVVDDEKVKFLDNVLNWLDRWEEMDCTTGGFSKETHAALKVTTTAIAEIAVYCKDRRWMQLSILLCAAERNVPIVKLEQLNLPFTKLHF
;
A
#
# COMPACT_ATOMS: atom_id res chain seq x y z
N MET A 1 -16.63 -27.26 26.33
CA MET A 1 -17.49 -26.53 25.37
C MET A 1 -16.61 -25.72 24.44
N ASN A 2 -16.69 -25.95 23.13
CA ASN A 2 -16.00 -25.15 22.11
C ASN A 2 -16.94 -24.02 21.65
N VAL A 3 -16.81 -22.83 22.26
CA VAL A 3 -17.64 -21.68 21.88
C VAL A 3 -17.01 -21.04 20.64
N LYS A 4 -17.44 -21.47 19.45
CA LYS A 4 -17.18 -20.71 18.22
C LYS A 4 -17.94 -19.39 18.37
N SER A 5 -17.23 -18.28 18.55
CA SER A 5 -17.89 -16.97 18.54
C SER A 5 -18.52 -16.77 17.15
N LEU A 6 -19.73 -16.20 17.10
CA LEU A 6 -20.50 -15.98 15.87
C LEU A 6 -19.74 -15.22 14.76
N ASN A 7 -18.63 -14.56 15.13
CA ASN A 7 -17.82 -13.74 14.23
C ASN A 7 -16.48 -14.38 13.83
N VAL A 8 -16.20 -15.64 14.21
CA VAL A 8 -15.01 -16.35 13.72
C VAL A 8 -15.15 -16.53 12.20
N GLY A 9 -14.33 -15.82 11.43
CA GLY A 9 -14.32 -15.89 9.95
C GLY A 9 -15.08 -14.76 9.24
N LEU A 10 -15.82 -13.91 9.96
CA LEU A 10 -16.38 -12.68 9.39
C LEU A 10 -15.26 -11.64 9.26
N ARG A 11 -14.57 -11.63 8.12
CA ARG A 11 -13.63 -10.57 7.78
C ARG A 11 -14.43 -9.27 7.69
N LYS A 12 -14.25 -8.39 8.69
CA LYS A 12 -14.76 -7.01 8.59
C LYS A 12 -14.16 -6.41 7.31
N ASN A 13 -15.01 -5.99 6.39
CA ASN A 13 -14.64 -5.29 5.15
C ASN A 13 -14.16 -3.87 5.48
N ASP A 14 -13.03 -3.80 6.18
CA ASP A 14 -12.36 -2.56 6.49
C ASP A 14 -11.51 -2.16 5.29
N LYS A 15 -11.82 -1.00 4.71
CA LYS A 15 -11.11 -0.44 3.57
C LYS A 15 -9.62 -0.35 3.83
N PHE A 16 -9.18 0.01 5.04
CA PHE A 16 -7.76 0.14 5.38
C PHE A 16 -7.02 -1.20 5.49
N LYS A 17 -7.75 -2.31 5.72
CA LYS A 17 -7.19 -3.67 5.77
C LYS A 17 -7.16 -4.39 4.42
N GLN A 18 -7.66 -3.74 3.37
CA GLN A 18 -7.53 -4.24 2.00
C GLN A 18 -6.10 -3.98 1.47
N PRO A 19 -5.63 -4.76 0.48
CA PRO A 19 -4.38 -4.46 -0.22
C PRO A 19 -4.38 -3.04 -0.79
N LEU A 20 -3.20 -2.47 -0.99
CA LEU A 20 -3.05 -1.21 -1.72
C LEU A 20 -3.56 -1.39 -3.15
N SER A 21 -4.32 -0.42 -3.63
CA SER A 21 -4.82 -0.37 -4.99
C SER A 21 -3.77 0.24 -5.92
N TYR A 22 -3.75 -0.20 -7.18
CA TYR A 22 -2.89 0.38 -8.23
C TYR A 22 -3.38 1.75 -8.72
N VAL A 23 -4.51 2.25 -8.19
CA VAL A 23 -5.08 3.54 -8.55
C VAL A 23 -4.17 4.66 -8.03
N VAL A 24 -3.99 5.69 -8.87
CA VAL A 24 -3.10 6.84 -8.62
C VAL A 24 -3.47 7.57 -7.32
N ASP A 25 -4.76 7.68 -7.01
CA ASP A 25 -5.28 8.35 -5.80
C ASP A 25 -5.89 7.32 -4.82
N ASP A 26 -5.04 6.57 -4.13
CA ASP A 26 -5.51 5.61 -3.11
C ASP A 26 -5.70 6.34 -1.77
N GLU A 27 -6.90 6.26 -1.20
CA GLU A 27 -7.28 6.83 0.10
C GLU A 27 -6.27 6.46 1.21
N LYS A 28 -5.64 5.28 1.13
CA LYS A 28 -4.64 4.82 2.10
C LYS A 28 -3.34 5.61 2.05
N VAL A 29 -2.89 5.98 0.84
CA VAL A 29 -1.66 6.77 0.67
C VAL A 29 -1.92 8.20 1.13
N LYS A 30 -3.07 8.75 0.76
CA LYS A 30 -3.51 10.07 1.23
C LYS A 30 -3.66 10.15 2.74
N PHE A 31 -4.07 9.05 3.39
CA PHE A 31 -4.08 8.97 4.85
C PHE A 31 -2.67 9.11 5.45
N LEU A 32 -1.66 8.44 4.87
CA LEU A 32 -0.27 8.56 5.33
C LEU A 32 0.24 9.99 5.17
N ASP A 33 -0.05 10.64 4.04
CA ASP A 33 0.32 12.05 3.81
C ASP A 33 -0.34 12.98 4.85
N ASN A 34 -1.61 12.72 5.18
CA ASN A 34 -2.31 13.48 6.22
C ASN A 34 -1.70 13.27 7.61
N VAL A 35 -1.23 12.06 7.93
CA VAL A 35 -0.52 11.77 9.19
C VAL A 35 0.81 12.52 9.23
N LEU A 36 1.57 12.54 8.13
CA LEU A 36 2.82 13.30 8.05
C LEU A 36 2.57 14.81 8.24
N ASN A 37 1.61 15.37 7.52
CA ASN A 37 1.22 16.78 7.68
C ASN A 37 0.76 17.11 9.10
N TRP A 38 0.06 16.18 9.76
CA TRP A 38 -0.35 16.34 11.14
C TRP A 38 0.85 16.31 12.10
N LEU A 39 1.81 15.40 11.89
CA LEU A 39 3.04 15.34 12.68
C LEU A 39 3.87 16.62 12.53
N ASP A 40 3.97 17.18 11.33
CA ASP A 40 4.71 18.42 11.08
C ASP A 40 4.05 19.62 11.79
N ARG A 41 2.72 19.77 11.63
CA ARG A 41 1.97 20.80 12.36
C ARG A 41 2.06 20.62 13.87
N TRP A 42 2.13 19.38 14.33
CA TRP A 42 2.29 19.09 15.74
C TRP A 42 3.64 19.55 16.28
N GLU A 43 4.72 19.37 15.49
CA GLU A 43 6.06 19.87 15.81
C GLU A 43 6.09 21.40 15.88
N GLU A 44 5.37 22.07 14.97
CA GLU A 44 5.23 23.54 14.95
C GLU A 44 4.46 24.12 16.14
N MET A 45 3.57 23.34 16.77
CA MET A 45 2.75 23.80 17.89
C MET A 45 3.50 23.88 19.24
N ASP A 46 4.73 23.35 19.33
CA ASP A 46 5.60 23.36 20.53
C ASP A 46 4.87 23.15 21.86
N CYS A 47 3.97 22.15 21.90
CA CYS A 47 3.13 21.89 23.06
C CYS A 47 3.98 21.42 24.26
N THR A 48 4.00 22.22 25.33
CA THR A 48 4.79 21.95 26.54
C THR A 48 4.19 20.87 27.45
N THR A 49 2.93 20.48 27.24
CA THR A 49 2.20 19.58 28.15
C THR A 49 1.37 18.56 27.37
N GLY A 50 1.49 17.26 27.68
CA GLY A 50 0.69 16.19 27.08
C GLY A 50 1.12 15.74 25.68
N GLY A 51 2.39 15.95 25.32
CA GLY A 51 2.93 15.66 23.99
C GLY A 51 3.67 14.34 23.83
N PHE A 52 3.97 13.98 22.58
CA PHE A 52 4.93 12.93 22.28
C PHE A 52 6.34 13.36 22.70
N SER A 53 7.17 12.41 23.16
CA SER A 53 8.60 12.67 23.27
C SER A 53 9.18 12.95 21.87
N LYS A 54 10.26 13.73 21.81
CA LYS A 54 10.96 14.02 20.54
C LYS A 54 11.33 12.73 19.79
N GLU A 55 11.75 11.72 20.54
CA GLU A 55 12.09 10.39 20.02
C GLU A 55 10.87 9.68 19.43
N THR A 56 9.71 9.75 20.09
CA THR A 56 8.47 9.13 19.61
C THR A 56 7.98 9.81 18.35
N HIS A 57 8.01 11.14 18.30
CA HIS A 57 7.64 11.91 17.11
C HIS A 57 8.55 11.57 15.92
N ALA A 58 9.87 11.58 16.14
CA ALA A 58 10.83 11.20 15.10
C ALA A 58 10.62 9.76 14.60
N ALA A 59 10.38 8.80 15.52
CA ALA A 59 10.08 7.42 15.15
C ALA A 59 8.79 7.31 14.32
N LEU A 60 7.72 8.03 14.68
CA LEU A 60 6.47 8.06 13.94
C LEU A 60 6.65 8.68 12.55
N LYS A 61 7.42 9.75 12.44
CA LYS A 61 7.71 10.42 11.16
C LYS A 61 8.51 9.51 10.23
N VAL A 62 9.59 8.89 10.73
CA VAL A 62 10.44 7.96 9.96
C VAL A 62 9.66 6.71 9.54
N THR A 63 8.84 6.14 10.42
CA THR A 63 8.05 4.94 10.08
C THR A 63 6.96 5.27 9.05
N THR A 64 6.26 6.39 9.19
CA THR A 64 5.19 6.78 8.27
C THR A 64 5.74 7.13 6.89
N THR A 65 6.87 7.85 6.82
CA THR A 65 7.57 8.13 5.55
C THR A 65 8.01 6.84 4.85
N ALA A 66 8.65 5.92 5.58
CA ALA A 66 9.08 4.64 5.02
C ALA A 66 7.89 3.82 4.46
N ILE A 67 6.74 3.81 5.16
CA ILE A 67 5.54 3.11 4.68
C ILE A 67 4.99 3.78 3.41
N ALA A 68 4.98 5.11 3.35
CA ALA A 68 4.52 5.85 2.17
C ALA A 68 5.42 5.55 0.95
N GLU A 69 6.74 5.59 1.13
CA GLU A 69 7.71 5.24 0.09
C GLU A 69 7.54 3.81 -0.42
N ILE A 70 7.37 2.85 0.49
CA ILE A 70 7.10 1.46 0.12
C ILE A 70 5.78 1.35 -0.65
N ALA A 71 4.74 2.10 -0.25
CA ALA A 71 3.46 2.10 -0.96
C ALA A 71 3.60 2.62 -2.39
N VAL A 72 4.33 3.71 -2.61
CA VAL A 72 4.64 4.25 -3.96
C VAL A 72 5.46 3.24 -4.75
N TYR A 73 6.50 2.68 -4.14
CA TYR A 73 7.36 1.68 -4.78
C TYR A 73 6.59 0.44 -5.24
N CYS A 74 5.65 -0.04 -4.42
CA CYS A 74 4.77 -1.15 -4.77
C CYS A 74 3.83 -0.81 -5.94
N LYS A 75 3.36 0.43 -6.04
CA LYS A 75 2.57 0.89 -7.20
C LYS A 75 3.41 0.99 -8.47
N ASP A 76 4.64 1.46 -8.35
CA ASP A 76 5.53 1.69 -9.49
C ASP A 76 6.16 0.42 -10.08
N ARG A 77 6.10 -0.72 -9.36
CA ARG A 77 6.54 -2.03 -9.85
C ARG A 77 5.64 -2.63 -10.95
N ARG A 78 5.39 -1.87 -12.01
CA ARG A 78 5.16 -2.38 -13.38
C ARG A 78 6.35 -3.23 -13.88
N TRP A 79 7.54 -3.02 -13.29
CA TRP A 79 8.78 -3.72 -13.61
C TRP A 79 8.81 -5.21 -13.22
N MET A 80 8.10 -5.63 -12.16
CA MET A 80 8.00 -7.06 -11.81
C MET A 80 7.15 -7.83 -12.84
N GLN A 81 6.10 -7.20 -13.36
CA GLN A 81 5.30 -7.76 -14.45
C GLN A 81 6.09 -7.77 -15.76
N LEU A 82 6.80 -6.69 -16.10
CA LEU A 82 7.68 -6.63 -17.27
C LEU A 82 8.81 -7.68 -17.21
N SER A 83 9.44 -7.92 -16.06
CA SER A 83 10.46 -8.98 -15.93
C SER A 83 9.87 -10.38 -16.08
N ILE A 84 8.64 -10.62 -15.60
CA ILE A 84 7.95 -11.90 -15.80
C ILE A 84 7.55 -12.05 -17.29
N LEU A 85 7.08 -10.98 -17.94
CA LEU A 85 6.73 -10.97 -19.35
C LEU A 85 7.96 -11.13 -20.26
N LEU A 86 9.08 -10.49 -19.94
CA LEU A 86 10.37 -10.66 -20.63
C LEU A 86 10.91 -12.09 -20.44
N CYS A 87 10.89 -12.61 -19.21
CA CYS A 87 11.25 -14.00 -18.93
C CYS A 87 10.33 -15.02 -19.62
N ALA A 88 9.05 -14.69 -19.83
CA ALA A 88 8.10 -15.53 -20.56
C ALA A 88 8.31 -15.45 -22.09
N ALA A 89 8.66 -14.26 -22.61
CA ALA A 89 8.97 -14.03 -24.02
C ALA A 89 10.28 -14.72 -24.45
N GLU A 90 11.32 -14.69 -23.62
CA GLU A 90 12.59 -15.40 -23.87
C GLU A 90 12.44 -16.93 -23.85
N ARG A 91 11.39 -17.45 -23.20
CA ARG A 91 11.10 -18.90 -23.11
C ARG A 91 10.09 -19.41 -24.14
N ASN A 92 9.68 -18.58 -25.11
CA ASN A 92 8.70 -18.93 -26.15
C ASN A 92 7.41 -19.55 -25.57
N VAL A 93 6.98 -19.09 -24.40
CA VAL A 93 5.74 -19.57 -23.75
C VAL A 93 4.56 -18.88 -24.43
N PRO A 94 3.56 -19.61 -24.95
CA PRO A 94 2.45 -19.01 -25.67
C PRO A 94 1.65 -18.05 -24.77
N ILE A 95 1.48 -16.82 -25.27
CA ILE A 95 0.84 -15.66 -24.63
C ILE A 95 -0.58 -16.00 -24.08
N VAL A 96 -1.22 -17.02 -24.66
CA VAL A 96 -2.56 -17.52 -24.29
C VAL A 96 -2.68 -17.94 -22.81
N LYS A 97 -1.57 -18.30 -22.14
CA LYS A 97 -1.60 -18.63 -20.70
C LYS A 97 -1.61 -17.42 -19.76
N LEU A 98 -1.30 -16.22 -20.25
CA LEU A 98 -1.24 -14.99 -19.42
C LEU A 98 -2.61 -14.30 -19.32
N GLU A 99 -3.52 -14.51 -20.27
CA GLU A 99 -4.91 -14.03 -20.18
C GLU A 99 -5.70 -14.71 -19.05
N GLN A 100 -5.36 -15.95 -18.69
CA GLN A 100 -6.02 -16.66 -17.58
C GLN A 100 -5.64 -16.14 -16.19
N LEU A 101 -4.63 -15.26 -16.08
CA LEU A 101 -4.19 -14.66 -14.81
C LEU A 101 -4.96 -13.39 -14.43
N ASN A 102 -6.00 -13.00 -15.18
CA ASN A 102 -6.90 -11.90 -14.83
C ASN A 102 -6.16 -10.57 -14.52
N LEU A 103 -5.02 -10.36 -15.19
CA LEU A 103 -4.32 -9.08 -15.17
C LEU A 103 -5.07 -8.15 -16.14
N PRO A 104 -5.52 -6.97 -15.69
CA PRO A 104 -6.27 -6.05 -16.55
C PRO A 104 -5.32 -5.48 -17.61
N PHE A 105 -5.25 -6.15 -18.75
CA PHE A 105 -4.67 -5.61 -19.97
C PHE A 105 -5.63 -4.56 -20.54
N THR A 106 -5.67 -3.38 -19.93
CA THR A 106 -6.27 -2.21 -20.58
C THR A 106 -5.36 -1.75 -21.71
N LYS A 107 -5.63 -2.31 -22.90
CA LYS A 107 -5.38 -1.77 -24.25
C LYS A 107 -4.32 -0.67 -24.34
N LEU A 108 -3.08 -1.07 -24.60
CA LEU A 108 -2.14 -0.22 -25.32
C LEU A 108 -2.50 -0.30 -26.80
N HIS A 109 -3.24 0.71 -27.29
CA HIS A 109 -3.29 0.99 -28.72
C HIS A 109 -1.89 1.46 -29.14
N PHE A 110 -1.26 0.70 -30.04
CA PHE A 110 -0.06 1.10 -30.77
C PHE A 110 -0.36 2.26 -31.72
#